data_AF-A0A932MMB6-F1
#
_entry.id   AF-A0A932MMB6-F1
#
_cell.length_a   1.000
_cell.length_b   1.000
_cell.length_c   1.000
_cell.angle_alpha   90.00
_cell.angle_beta   90.00
_cell.angle_gamma   90.00
#
_symmetry.space_group_name_H-M   'P 1'
#
loop_
_entity.id
_entity.type
_entity.pdbx_description
1 polymer ?
#
loop_
_entity_poly.entity_id
_entity_poly.type
_entity_poly.pdbx_seq_one_letter_code
_entity_poly.pdbx_strand_id
1 'polypeptide(L)'
;MTFQTQAGNFRFDASLEDMKLVYRVLHRHLSDNLELMDCAFLDELQIALQRKAQEEGVDIGHHTAWDLWLGNETPVPCEERVKGRRRLG
;
A
#
# COMPACT_ATOMS: atom_id res chain seq x y z
N MET A 1 -8.70 17.63 -6.07
CA MET A 1 -9.32 16.52 -5.32
C MET A 1 -10.82 16.81 -5.25
N THR A 2 -11.64 15.91 -5.77
CA THR A 2 -13.10 16.05 -5.77
C THR A 2 -13.68 14.86 -5.03
N PHE A 3 -14.56 15.10 -4.06
CA PHE A 3 -15.33 14.07 -3.38
C PHE A 3 -16.77 14.16 -3.83
N GLN A 4 -17.28 13.07 -4.39
CA GLN A 4 -18.68 12.95 -4.80
C GLN A 4 -19.32 11.84 -3.99
N THR A 5 -20.52 12.11 -3.49
CA THR A 5 -21.34 11.12 -2.78
C THR A 5 -22.51 10.72 -3.65
N GLN A 6 -22.68 9.42 -3.90
CA GLN A 6 -23.85 8.90 -4.60
C GLN A 6 -24.34 7.64 -3.90
N ALA A 7 -25.57 7.70 -3.37
CA ALA A 7 -26.28 6.57 -2.76
C ALA A 7 -25.45 5.77 -1.73
N GLY A 8 -24.68 6.45 -0.88
CA GLY A 8 -23.85 5.83 0.17
C GLY A 8 -22.43 5.45 -0.27
N ASN A 9 -22.11 5.59 -1.56
CA ASN A 9 -20.75 5.40 -2.07
C ASN A 9 -20.02 6.75 -2.22
N PHE A 10 -18.73 6.72 -1.92
CA PHE A 10 -17.84 7.85 -2.11
C PHE A 10 -16.97 7.61 -3.34
N ARG A 11 -17.01 8.55 -4.29
CA ARG A 11 -16.04 8.64 -5.37
C ARG A 11 -15.07 9.76 -5.04
N PHE A 12 -13.79 9.48 -5.11
CA PHE A 12 -12.75 10.49 -4.96
C PHE A 12 -11.80 10.43 -6.16
N ASP A 13 -11.44 11.61 -6.66
CA ASP A 13 -10.38 11.77 -7.65
C ASP A 13 -9.14 12.34 -6.96
N ALA A 14 -8.04 11.58 -7.01
CA ALA A 14 -6.75 11.92 -6.42
C ALA A 14 -5.61 11.64 -7.41
N SER A 15 -4.46 12.25 -7.19
CA SER A 15 -3.27 11.96 -7.99
C SER A 15 -2.72 10.57 -7.64
N LEU A 16 -1.98 9.96 -8.56
CA LEU A 16 -1.32 8.67 -8.30
C LEU A 16 -0.39 8.74 -7.10
N GLU A 17 0.34 9.85 -6.93
CA GLU A 17 1.27 10.04 -5.81
C GLU A 17 0.54 10.14 -4.46
N ASP A 18 -0.63 10.81 -4.41
CA ASP A 18 -1.46 10.83 -3.21
C ASP A 18 -1.98 9.42 -2.86
N MET A 19 -2.40 8.65 -3.86
CA MET A 19 -2.86 7.26 -3.66
C MET A 19 -1.74 6.38 -3.12
N LYS A 20 -0.53 6.50 -3.67
CA LYS A 20 0.66 5.78 -3.17
C LYS A 20 0.98 6.17 -1.73
N LEU A 21 0.92 7.46 -1.39
CA LEU A 21 1.15 7.94 -0.03
C LEU A 21 0.13 7.35 0.96
N VAL A 22 -1.16 7.43 0.64
CA VAL A 22 -2.24 6.90 1.50
C VAL A 22 -2.05 5.41 1.71
N TYR A 23 -1.82 4.64 0.63
CA TYR A 23 -1.56 3.21 0.73
C TYR A 23 -0.37 2.92 1.65
N ARG A 24 0.77 3.58 1.43
CA ARG A 24 1.99 3.37 2.23
C ARG A 24 1.77 3.64 3.71
N VAL A 25 1.06 4.70 4.04
CA VAL A 25 0.75 5.06 5.43
C VAL A 25 -0.14 3.98 6.05
N LEU A 26 -1.26 3.63 5.41
CA LEU A 26 -2.17 2.61 5.94
C LEU A 26 -1.49 1.24 6.06
N HIS A 27 -0.78 0.81 5.02
CA HIS A 27 -0.09 -0.48 5.00
C HIS A 27 1.01 -0.57 6.07
N ARG A 28 1.73 0.53 6.36
CA ARG A 28 2.72 0.57 7.46
C ARG A 28 2.09 0.32 8.83
N HIS A 29 0.84 0.71 9.02
CA HIS A 29 0.12 0.60 10.28
C HIS A 29 -0.69 -0.71 10.43
N LEU A 30 -0.61 -1.64 9.47
CA LEU A 30 -1.30 -2.94 9.51
C LEU A 30 -0.97 -3.76 10.76
N SER A 31 0.28 -3.75 11.23
CA SER A 31 0.68 -4.51 12.43
C SER A 31 0.00 -4.02 13.71
N ASP A 32 -0.31 -2.72 13.76
CA ASP A 32 -0.86 -2.05 14.93
C ASP A 32 -2.38 -1.95 14.85
N ASN A 33 -2.97 -2.16 13.67
CA ASN A 33 -4.39 -2.04 13.38
C ASN A 33 -4.83 -3.20 12.48
N LEU A 34 -5.00 -4.39 13.05
CA LEU A 34 -5.32 -5.61 12.29
C LEU A 34 -6.64 -5.51 11.51
N GLU A 35 -7.58 -4.68 11.95
CA GLU A 35 -8.82 -4.36 11.24
C GLU A 35 -8.61 -3.76 9.84
N LEU A 36 -7.43 -3.19 9.57
CA LEU A 36 -7.06 -2.73 8.24
C LEU A 36 -6.87 -3.90 7.25
N MET A 37 -6.59 -5.12 7.73
CA MET A 37 -6.49 -6.32 6.87
C MET A 37 -7.83 -6.70 6.22
N ASP A 38 -8.95 -6.39 6.89
CA ASP A 38 -10.30 -6.67 6.38
C ASP A 38 -10.95 -5.40 5.79
N CYS A 39 -10.17 -4.33 5.63
CA CYS A 39 -10.66 -3.06 5.12
C CYS A 39 -10.73 -3.09 3.58
N ALA A 40 -11.94 -3.27 3.06
CA ALA A 40 -12.19 -3.29 1.62
C ALA A 40 -11.63 -2.06 0.86
N PHE A 41 -11.57 -0.89 1.51
CA PHE A 41 -10.94 0.29 0.92
C PHE A 41 -9.44 0.11 0.68
N LEU A 42 -8.72 -0.46 1.65
CA LEU A 42 -7.29 -0.71 1.52
C LEU A 42 -7.00 -1.78 0.47
N ASP A 43 -7.83 -2.83 0.40
CA ASP A 43 -7.72 -3.88 -0.59
C ASP A 43 -7.92 -3.35 -2.02
N GLU A 44 -8.99 -2.60 -2.25
CA GLU A 44 -9.28 -2.01 -3.57
C GLU A 44 -8.20 -1.00 -3.97
N LEU A 45 -7.69 -0.20 -3.02
CA LEU A 45 -6.56 0.69 -3.27
C LEU A 45 -5.30 -0.08 -3.68
N GLN A 46 -4.99 -1.18 -2.99
CA GLN A 46 -3.85 -2.03 -3.34
C GLN A 46 -4.01 -2.61 -4.75
N ILE A 47 -5.18 -3.15 -5.10
CA ILE A 47 -5.47 -3.72 -6.42
C ILE A 47 -5.30 -2.67 -7.51
N ALA A 48 -5.84 -1.47 -7.31
CA ALA A 48 -5.72 -0.37 -8.26
C ALA A 48 -4.27 0.04 -8.50
N LEU A 49 -3.48 0.18 -7.43
CA LEU A 49 -2.06 0.53 -7.52
C LEU A 49 -1.23 -0.59 -8.17
N GLN A 50 -1.50 -1.86 -7.85
CA GLN A 50 -0.82 -3.00 -8.45
C GLN A 50 -1.06 -3.10 -9.95
N ARG A 51 -2.31 -2.92 -10.40
CA ARG A 51 -2.64 -2.84 -11.83
C ARG A 51 -1.86 -1.73 -12.51
N LYS A 52 -1.82 -0.54 -11.90
CA LYS A 52 -1.10 0.61 -12.46
C LYS A 52 0.41 0.36 -12.55
N ALA A 53 1.01 -0.26 -11.53
CA ALA A 53 2.42 -0.63 -11.54
C ALA A 53 2.74 -1.68 -12.61
N GLN A 54 1.86 -2.68 -12.78
CA GLN A 54 2.00 -3.69 -13.85
C GLN A 54 1.92 -3.06 -15.25
N GLU A 55 1.03 -2.09 -15.47
CA GLU A 55 0.97 -1.32 -16.73
C GLU A 55 2.28 -0.56 -17.01
N GLU A 56 2.98 -0.13 -15.97
CA GLU A 56 4.29 0.53 -16.05
C GLU A 56 5.47 -0.46 -16.09
N GLY A 57 5.20 -1.77 -16.14
CA GLY A 57 6.21 -2.82 -16.27
C GLY A 57 6.88 -3.22 -14.96
N VAL A 58 6.32 -2.85 -13.81
CA VAL A 58 6.85 -3.22 -12.49
C VAL A 58 6.42 -4.64 -12.13
N ASP A 59 7.39 -5.47 -11.74
CA ASP A 59 7.13 -6.77 -11.14
C ASP A 59 6.66 -6.60 -9.69
N ILE A 60 5.34 -6.60 -9.50
CA ILE A 60 4.70 -6.49 -8.18
C ILE A 60 4.97 -7.70 -7.27
N GLY A 61 5.43 -8.83 -7.82
CA GLY A 61 5.86 -10.00 -7.03
C GLY A 61 7.25 -9.80 -6.41
N HIS A 62 8.04 -8.88 -6.96
CA HIS A 62 9.32 -8.49 -6.41
C HIS A 62 9.13 -7.35 -5.41
N HIS A 63 9.15 -7.68 -4.11
CA HIS A 63 8.92 -6.72 -3.01
C HIS A 63 9.70 -5.41 -3.15
N THR A 64 10.97 -5.48 -3.57
CA THR A 64 11.81 -4.29 -3.75
C THR A 64 11.36 -3.43 -4.92
N ALA A 65 10.90 -4.01 -6.04
CA ALA A 65 10.42 -3.25 -7.19
C ALA A 65 9.09 -2.55 -6.85
N TRP A 66 8.20 -3.26 -6.16
CA TRP A 66 6.96 -2.70 -5.64
C TRP A 66 7.21 -1.55 -4.65
N ASP A 67 8.08 -1.76 -3.65
CA ASP A 67 8.40 -0.73 -2.66
C ASP A 67 9.02 0.53 -3.30
N LEU A 68 9.94 0.35 -4.25
CA LEU A 68 10.55 1.46 -4.98
C LEU A 68 9.50 2.24 -5.79
N TRP A 69 8.61 1.54 -6.49
CA TRP A 69 7.56 2.17 -7.30
C TRP A 69 6.55 2.98 -6.47
N LEU A 70 6.26 2.50 -5.25
CA LEU A 70 5.45 3.25 -4.28
C LEU A 70 6.16 4.50 -3.73
N GLY A 71 7.46 4.66 -3.97
CA GLY A 71 8.27 5.79 -3.47
C GLY A 71 8.80 5.57 -2.05
N ASN A 72 8.98 4.32 -1.61
CA ASN A 72 9.74 4.03 -0.40
C ASN A 72 11.24 4.18 -0.69
N GLU A 73 11.82 5.34 -0.34
CA GLU A 73 13.25 5.64 -0.54
C GLU A 73 14.20 4.82 0.35
N THR A 74 13.67 4.14 1.36
CA THR A 74 14.43 3.21 2.21
C THR A 74 13.85 1.82 2.02
N PRO A 75 14.31 1.03 1.02
CA PRO A 75 14.17 -0.41 1.08
C PRO A 75 15.00 -0.85 2.28
N VAL A 76 14.37 -0.97 3.45
CA VAL A 76 14.98 -1.62 4.61
C VAL A 76 15.21 -3.06 4.17
N PRO A 77 16.46 -3.52 4.03
CA PRO A 77 16.75 -4.87 3.57
C PRO A 77 15.98 -5.88 4.42
N CYS A 78 15.54 -6.99 3.82
CA CYS A 78 14.79 -8.04 4.51
C CYS A 78 15.44 -8.40 5.86
N GLU A 79 16.76 -8.43 5.91
CA GLU A 79 17.60 -8.71 7.08
C GLU A 79 17.39 -7.73 8.25
N GLU A 80 17.15 -6.45 7.98
CA GLU A 80 16.88 -5.45 9.01
C GLU A 80 15.45 -5.52 9.53
N ARG A 81 14.48 -5.92 8.69
CA ARG A 81 13.07 -6.14 9.10
C ARG A 81 12.91 -7.29 10.10
N VAL A 82 13.80 -8.28 10.09
CA VAL A 82 13.71 -9.46 10.98
C VAL A 82 14.53 -9.34 12.26
N LYS A 83 15.44 -8.37 12.36
CA LYS A 83 16.35 -8.20 13.51
C LYS A 83 15.64 -8.01 14.86
N GLY A 84 14.40 -7.51 14.85
CA GLY A 84 13.59 -7.28 16.06
C GLY A 84 12.57 -8.37 16.39
N ARG A 85 12.42 -9.42 15.55
CA ARG A 85 11.44 -10.47 15.83
C ARG A 85 11.96 -11.35 16.97
N ARG A 86 11.25 -11.34 18.11
CA ARG A 86 11.39 -12.37 19.14
C ARG A 86 11.23 -13.73 18.44
N ARG A 87 12.29 -14.54 18.48
CA ARG A 87 12.20 -15.95 18.14
C ARG A 87 11.19 -16.55 19.11
N LEU A 88 10.06 -17.04 18.60
CA LEU A 88 9.19 -17.92 19.37
C LEU A 88 9.98 -19.20 19.61
N GLY A 89 10.56 -19.28 20.80
CA GLY A 89 11.15 -20.47 21.41
C GLY A 89 10.51 -20.67 22.77
#